data_AF-A0A349JLN8-F1
#
_entry.id   AF-A0A349JLN8-F1
#
_cell.length_a   1.000
_cell.length_b   1.000
_cell.length_c   1.000
_cell.angle_alpha   90.00
_cell.angle_beta   90.00
_cell.angle_gamma   90.00
#
_symmetry.space_group_name_H-M   'P 1'
#
loop_
_entity.id
_entity.type
_entity.pdbx_description
1 polymer ?
#
loop_
_entity_poly.entity_id
_entity_poly.type
_entity_poly.pdbx_seq_one_letter_code
_entity_poly.pdbx_strand_id
1 'polypeptide(L)' 'RTRLRNRCWATGRPRGFYRDFGLSRNMIREMAHEGLLPGVVKSSW' A
#
# COMPACT_ATOMS: atom_id res chain seq x y z
N ARG A 1 -11.58 -22.56 8.92
CA ARG A 1 -11.58 -22.23 7.47
C ARG A 1 -11.62 -20.72 7.31
N THR A 2 -10.47 -20.05 7.27
CA THR A 2 -10.43 -18.59 7.25
C THR A 2 -10.38 -18.12 5.79
N ARG A 3 -11.47 -17.53 5.29
CA ARG A 3 -11.58 -16.96 3.94
C ARG A 3 -11.14 -15.48 3.87
N LEU A 4 -10.54 -14.98 4.95
CA LEU A 4 -10.12 -13.58 5.05
C LEU A 4 -8.89 -13.33 4.20
N ARG A 5 -8.93 -12.22 3.46
CA ARG A 5 -7.83 -11.77 2.60
C ARG A 5 -7.68 -10.27 2.72
N ASN A 6 -6.46 -9.82 2.95
CA ASN A 6 -6.17 -8.40 3.00
C ASN A 6 -6.38 -7.77 1.61
N ARG A 7 -7.14 -6.69 1.59
CA ARG A 7 -7.46 -5.93 0.39
C ARG A 7 -7.03 -4.49 0.62
N CYS A 8 -6.54 -3.85 -0.43
CA CYS A 8 -6.29 -2.41 -0.41
C CYS A 8 -7.57 -1.66 -0.02
N TRP A 9 -7.51 -0.79 0.98
CA TRP A 9 -8.71 -0.04 1.39
C TRP A 9 -9.16 0.99 0.34
N ALA A 10 -8.23 1.54 -0.46
CA ALA A 10 -8.56 2.52 -1.50
C ALA A 10 -9.08 1.89 -2.81
N THR A 11 -8.54 0.73 -3.22
CA THR A 11 -8.84 0.13 -4.54
C THR A 11 -9.45 -1.27 -4.48
N GLY A 12 -9.51 -1.90 -3.30
CA GLY A 12 -9.99 -3.28 -3.14
C GLY A 12 -9.06 -4.37 -3.69
N ARG A 13 -7.90 -4.03 -4.25
CA ARG A 13 -6.97 -4.98 -4.89
C ARG A 13 -6.52 -6.06 -3.87
N PRO A 14 -6.70 -7.36 -4.17
CA PRO A 14 -6.45 -8.45 -3.22
C PRO A 14 -5.00 -8.99 -3.25
N ARG A 15 -4.10 -8.38 -4.03
CA ARG A 15 -2.70 -8.81 -4.23
C ARG A 15 -1.75 -7.62 -4.14
N GLY A 16 -0.50 -7.88 -3.75
CA GLY A 16 0.52 -6.85 -3.56
C GLY A 16 0.13 -5.85 -2.47
N PHE A 17 -0.31 -6.38 -1.32
CA PHE A 17 -0.80 -5.62 -0.17
C PHE A 17 0.35 -5.43 0.83
N TYR A 18 0.63 -4.19 1.21
CA TYR A 18 1.53 -3.89 2.30
C TYR A 18 0.74 -3.72 3.60
N ARG A 19 1.12 -4.47 4.63
CA ARG A 19 0.36 -4.54 5.88
C ARG A 19 0.44 -3.26 6.69
N ASP A 20 1.59 -2.59 6.68
CA ASP A 20 1.82 -1.36 7.46
C ASP A 20 0.95 -0.20 6.96
N PHE A 21 0.68 -0.15 5.65
CA PHE A 21 -0.09 0.92 5.02
C PHE A 21 -1.54 0.53 4.69
N GLY A 22 -1.87 -0.76 4.69
CA GLY A 22 -3.20 -1.23 4.28
C GLY A 22 -3.49 -1.07 2.79
N LEU A 23 -2.47 -0.86 1.96
CA LEU A 23 -2.61 -0.42 0.57
C LEU A 23 -1.99 -1.42 -0.41
N SER A 24 -2.44 -1.32 -1.67
CA SER A 24 -1.81 -2.03 -2.78
C SER A 24 -0.53 -1.33 -3.24
N ARG A 25 0.40 -2.07 -3.83
CA ARG A 25 1.68 -1.55 -4.35
C ARG A 25 1.56 -0.32 -5.27
N ASN A 26 0.52 -0.24 -6.10
CA ASN A 26 0.34 0.89 -7.02
C ASN A 26 -0.10 2.14 -6.26
N MET A 27 -1.06 1.98 -5.35
CA MET A 27 -1.57 3.07 -4.53
C MET A 27 -0.49 3.61 -3.59
N ILE A 28 0.33 2.75 -3.00
CA ILE A 28 1.47 3.19 -2.18
C ILE A 28 2.44 4.02 -3.00
N ARG A 29 2.75 3.59 -4.22
CA ARG A 29 3.63 4.34 -5.11
C ARG A 29 3.05 5.71 -5.46
N GLU A 30 1.77 5.78 -5.82
CA GLU A 30 1.07 7.04 -6.13
C GLU A 30 1.04 7.98 -4.91
N MET A 31 0.59 7.49 -3.75
CA MET A 31 0.54 8.28 -2.52
C MET A 31 1.93 8.69 -2.00
N ALA A 32 2.95 7.86 -2.18
CA ALA A 32 4.33 8.21 -1.86
C ALA A 32 4.88 9.30 -2.81
N HIS A 33 4.51 9.26 -4.10
CA HIS A 33 4.87 10.31 -5.05
C HIS A 33 4.16 11.64 -4.76
N GLU A 34 2.92 11.58 -4.28
CA GLU A 34 2.14 12.75 -3.85
C GLU A 34 2.56 13.27 -2.46
N GLY A 35 3.40 12.54 -1.72
CA GLY A 35 3.82 12.92 -0.36
C GLY A 35 2.76 12.71 0.71
N LEU A 36 1.73 11.92 0.44
CA LEU A 36 0.64 11.61 1.37
C LEU A 36 1.01 10.56 2.42
N LEU A 37 2.10 9.83 2.23
CA LEU A 37 2.59 8.82 3.17
C LEU A 37 3.70 9.38 4.06
N PRO A 38 3.49 9.53 5.38
CA PRO A 38 4.47 10.11 6.27
C PRO A 38 5.71 9.20 6.39
N GLY A 39 6.89 9.80 6.30
CA GLY A 39 8.18 9.09 6.45
C GLY A 39 8.57 8.20 5.27
N VAL A 40 7.77 8.14 4.19
CA VAL A 40 8.14 7.41 2.98
C VAL A 40 8.97 8.32 2.08
N VAL A 41 10.24 7.97 1.90
CA VAL A 41 11.17 8.65 1.01
C VAL A 41 11.75 7.67 0.00
N LYS A 42 12.15 8.17 -1.17
CA LYS A 42 12.95 7.36 -2.10
C LYS A 42 14.29 7.08 -1.44
N SER A 43 14.67 5.82 -1.40
CA SER A 43 15.95 5.40 -0.86
C SER A 43 17.07 5.66 -1.86
N SER A 44 18.20 6.15 -1.35
CA SER A 44 19.46 6.29 -2.09
C SER A 44 20.54 5.55 -1.30
N TRP A 45 20.88 4.36 -1.76
CA TRP A 45 22.05 3.60 -1.37
C TRP A 45 22.93 3.40 -2.59
#